data_AF-A0AAU4PQY7-F1
#
_entry.id   AF-A0AAU4PQY7-F1
#
_cell.length_a   1.000
_cell.length_b   1.000
_cell.length_c   1.000
_cell.angle_alpha   90.00
_cell.angle_beta   90.00
_cell.angle_gamma   90.00
#
_symmetry.space_group_name_H-M   'P 1'
#
loop_
_entity.id
_entity.type
_entity.pdbx_description
1 polymer ?
#
loop_
_entity_poly.entity_id
_entity_poly.type
_entity_poly.pdbx_seq_one_letter_code
_entity_poly.pdbx_strand_id
1 'polypeptide(L)'
;MISQEQALATAEGWLNPEGRARREVRIQEFDLGWVVWAAAPPLERDPVTGKRRPPATIGHACGVVDRRTGELSTWPSVPVDEVARMYQQKHGDAAAQAPAEQWVTGPGNTTVFTYLDPKTREKTSLVKNSEPGDPHSEWVAAAELLGRGIPAQDVVAVHTDLSPSTLPGGYPGVVFPRHFTNARFSHTHQYGPRREDRAAAIDALVQHVEEMHRIAGQEPPPRPNRAPVPTDVEPAEPIRDVALGRELTEAFGAEDVLRYDADDVARTPLPEAAKSTLTWAGLPADVPFFFTADIPEAWHSDGRFNNVAMELRVGRSRAGADALAFLEGLVRIGSDRYAVIAVQCTESELDGEPVGQVWAVSPETGAGRRVNASVSAFARSLALLHTTREEMVGLDPVMAGTAVADLQEELVAIDATALDDPRNWWSVIIEQMWHGLF
;
A
#
# COMPACT_ATOMS: atom_id res chain seq x y z
N MET A 1 13.16 18.36 -29.54
CA MET A 1 11.92 19.06 -29.89
C MET A 1 12.17 19.82 -31.18
N ILE A 2 11.26 19.71 -32.15
CA ILE A 2 11.37 20.43 -33.43
C ILE A 2 10.75 21.82 -33.31
N SER A 3 11.12 22.74 -34.19
CA SER A 3 10.51 24.08 -34.26
C SER A 3 9.22 24.07 -35.07
N GLN A 4 8.38 25.11 -34.88
CA GLN A 4 7.18 25.30 -35.71
C GLN A 4 7.51 25.42 -37.21
N GLU A 5 8.66 26.01 -37.56
CA GLU A 5 9.13 26.09 -38.96
C GLU A 5 9.43 24.71 -39.55
N GLN A 6 10.04 23.81 -38.74
CA GLN A 6 10.28 22.43 -39.14
C GLN A 6 8.98 21.65 -39.29
N ALA A 7 8.01 21.85 -38.40
CA ALA A 7 6.69 21.24 -38.51
C ALA A 7 5.94 21.72 -39.77
N LEU A 8 6.04 23.00 -40.10
CA LEU A 8 5.47 23.57 -41.32
C LEU A 8 6.11 22.98 -42.58
N ALA A 9 7.43 22.78 -42.60
CA ALA A 9 8.13 22.15 -43.71
C ALA A 9 7.67 20.69 -43.93
N THR A 10 7.50 19.92 -42.86
CA THR A 10 6.95 18.56 -42.91
C THR A 10 5.52 18.56 -43.46
N ALA A 11 4.68 19.50 -43.01
CA ALA A 11 3.31 19.63 -43.47
C ALA A 11 3.20 20.05 -44.94
N GLU A 12 4.10 20.95 -45.39
CA GLU A 12 4.17 21.40 -46.78
C GLU A 12 4.49 20.24 -47.72
N GLY A 13 5.48 19.41 -47.38
CA GLY A 13 5.84 18.23 -48.18
C GLY A 13 4.72 17.19 -48.25
N TRP A 14 3.92 17.04 -47.20
CA TRP A 14 2.79 16.12 -47.17
C TRP A 14 1.57 16.62 -47.94
N LEU A 15 1.18 17.89 -47.76
CA LEU A 15 -0.03 18.45 -48.37
C LEU A 15 0.17 18.83 -49.84
N ASN A 16 1.40 19.14 -50.25
CA ASN A 16 1.75 19.63 -51.58
C ASN A 16 2.82 18.77 -52.28
N PRO A 17 2.54 17.48 -52.56
CA PRO A 17 3.47 16.64 -53.31
C PRO A 17 3.64 17.14 -54.76
N GLU A 18 4.80 16.87 -55.37
CA GLU A 18 5.12 17.31 -56.73
C GLU A 18 4.05 16.88 -57.74
N GLY A 19 3.67 17.79 -58.65
CA GLY A 19 2.67 17.55 -59.69
C GLY A 19 1.21 17.82 -59.30
N ARG A 20 0.93 18.28 -58.07
CA ARG A 20 -0.41 18.76 -57.66
C ARG A 20 -0.46 20.29 -57.51
N ALA A 21 -1.66 20.84 -57.64
CA ALA A 21 -1.90 22.26 -57.36
C ALA A 21 -1.62 22.55 -55.88
N ARG A 22 -0.74 23.53 -55.62
CA ARG A 22 -0.31 23.90 -54.27
C ARG A 22 -1.49 24.46 -53.47
N ARG A 23 -1.65 23.95 -52.25
CA ARG A 23 -2.67 24.33 -51.27
C ARG A 23 -2.01 25.07 -50.13
N GLU A 24 -2.67 26.10 -49.62
CA GLU A 24 -2.21 26.79 -48.41
C GLU A 24 -2.30 25.83 -47.22
N VAL A 25 -1.19 25.69 -46.48
CA VAL A 25 -1.13 24.87 -45.27
C VAL A 25 -1.50 25.73 -44.07
N ARG A 26 -2.43 25.24 -43.25
CA ARG A 26 -2.77 25.82 -41.95
C ARG A 26 -2.26 24.92 -40.84
N ILE A 27 -1.88 25.56 -39.73
CA ILE A 27 -1.25 24.92 -38.59
C ILE A 27 -1.83 25.50 -37.29
N GLN A 28 -2.07 24.64 -36.31
CA GLN A 28 -2.46 25.01 -34.95
C GLN A 28 -1.63 24.21 -33.95
N GLU A 29 -1.00 24.92 -33.01
CA GLU A 29 -0.16 24.34 -31.98
C GLU A 29 -0.98 23.84 -30.78
N PHE A 30 -0.54 22.72 -30.18
CA PHE A 30 -1.06 22.19 -28.92
C PHE A 30 0.09 21.52 -28.11
N ASP A 31 -0.21 20.91 -26.95
CA ASP A 31 0.83 20.45 -26.00
C ASP A 31 1.79 19.37 -26.54
N LEU A 32 1.33 18.50 -27.45
CA LEU A 32 2.15 17.40 -27.98
C LEU A 32 2.65 17.63 -29.41
N GLY A 33 2.31 18.75 -30.05
CA GLY A 33 2.63 18.95 -31.47
C GLY A 33 1.85 20.06 -32.16
N TRP A 34 1.69 19.90 -33.47
CA TRP A 34 0.88 20.79 -34.31
C TRP A 34 -0.09 19.99 -35.16
N VAL A 35 -1.36 20.39 -35.15
CA VAL A 35 -2.34 19.91 -36.12
C VAL A 35 -2.19 20.70 -37.41
N VAL A 36 -2.12 20.02 -38.55
CA VAL A 36 -1.88 20.61 -39.88
C VAL A 36 -2.95 20.18 -40.88
N TRP A 37 -3.42 21.10 -41.70
CA TRP A 37 -4.46 20.80 -42.71
C TRP A 37 -4.37 21.77 -43.90
N ALA A 38 -4.91 21.35 -45.05
CA ALA A 38 -5.00 22.23 -46.21
C ALA A 38 -6.19 23.21 -46.05
N ALA A 39 -5.97 24.48 -46.35
CA ALA A 39 -7.03 25.47 -46.46
C ALA A 39 -8.11 25.00 -47.45
N ALA A 40 -9.37 25.28 -47.11
CA ALA A 40 -10.48 24.96 -47.98
C ALA A 40 -10.36 25.76 -49.29
N PRO A 41 -10.53 25.13 -50.47
CA PRO A 41 -10.55 25.87 -51.72
C PRO A 41 -11.71 26.89 -51.71
N PRO A 42 -11.54 28.03 -52.41
CA PRO A 42 -12.60 29.02 -52.53
C PRO A 42 -13.86 28.39 -53.15
N LEU A 43 -15.03 28.86 -52.71
CA LEU A 43 -16.31 28.32 -53.11
C LEU A 43 -16.57 28.58 -54.61
N GLU A 44 -16.49 27.55 -55.44
CA GLU A 44 -16.84 27.66 -56.85
C GLU A 44 -18.36 27.71 -57.05
N ARG A 45 -18.81 28.68 -57.86
CA ARG A 45 -20.19 28.78 -58.34
C ARG A 45 -20.19 28.45 -59.82
N ASP A 46 -21.23 27.75 -60.25
CA ASP A 46 -21.41 27.43 -61.67
C ASP A 46 -21.55 28.73 -62.49
N PRO A 47 -20.72 28.95 -63.52
CA PRO A 47 -20.68 30.22 -64.24
C PRO A 47 -21.92 30.49 -65.09
N VAL A 48 -22.76 29.48 -65.35
CA VAL A 48 -23.99 29.60 -66.15
C VAL A 48 -25.22 29.77 -65.25
N THR A 49 -25.25 29.08 -64.10
CA THR A 49 -26.44 29.01 -63.24
C THR A 49 -26.29 29.74 -61.90
N GLY A 50 -25.08 30.19 -61.52
CA GLY A 50 -24.78 30.91 -60.27
C GLY A 50 -24.92 30.07 -58.98
N LYS A 51 -25.31 28.79 -59.11
CA LYS A 51 -25.50 27.86 -57.99
C LYS A 51 -24.15 27.33 -57.51
N ARG A 52 -24.07 27.07 -56.20
CA ARG A 52 -22.88 26.56 -55.52
C ARG A 52 -22.55 25.16 -56.07
N ARG A 53 -21.33 24.93 -56.57
CA ARG A 53 -20.89 23.58 -56.93
C ARG A 53 -20.44 22.83 -55.67
N PRO A 54 -20.77 21.54 -55.54
CA PRO A 54 -20.13 20.68 -54.55
C PRO A 54 -18.61 20.63 -54.80
N PRO A 55 -17.76 20.63 -53.76
CA PRO A 55 -16.31 20.50 -53.94
C PRO A 55 -15.97 19.21 -54.70
N ALA A 56 -15.05 19.28 -55.66
CA ALA A 56 -14.65 18.13 -56.49
C ALA A 56 -13.85 17.06 -55.73
N THR A 57 -13.50 17.29 -54.46
CA THR A 57 -12.69 16.37 -53.65
C THR A 57 -13.28 16.26 -52.25
N ILE A 58 -13.71 15.06 -51.86
CA ILE A 58 -14.25 14.77 -50.53
C ILE A 58 -13.11 14.27 -49.63
N GLY A 59 -12.97 14.87 -48.45
CA GLY A 59 -12.00 14.48 -47.41
C GLY A 59 -10.81 15.44 -47.31
N HIS A 60 -10.83 16.36 -46.33
CA HIS A 60 -9.64 17.08 -45.91
C HIS A 60 -8.99 16.27 -44.79
N ALA A 61 -8.04 15.40 -45.11
CA ALA A 61 -7.28 14.71 -44.05
C ALA A 61 -6.59 15.77 -43.17
N CYS A 62 -6.74 15.64 -41.85
CA CYS A 62 -5.95 16.39 -40.88
C CYS A 62 -4.68 15.59 -40.59
N GLY A 63 -3.55 16.27 -40.46
CA GLY A 63 -2.29 15.69 -40.02
C GLY A 63 -1.95 16.18 -38.62
N VAL A 64 -1.18 15.41 -37.86
CA VAL A 64 -0.53 15.88 -36.64
C VAL A 64 0.97 15.65 -36.77
N VAL A 65 1.75 16.72 -36.60
CA VAL A 65 3.21 16.67 -36.48
C VAL A 65 3.58 16.64 -35.00
N ASP A 66 4.26 15.58 -34.58
CA ASP A 66 4.68 15.39 -33.19
C ASP A 66 5.83 16.34 -32.79
N ARG A 67 5.71 17.02 -31.64
CA ARG A 67 6.72 18.00 -31.18
C ARG A 67 8.08 17.38 -30.86
N ARG A 68 8.11 16.14 -30.43
CA ARG A 68 9.34 15.46 -29.99
C ARG A 68 10.08 14.87 -31.17
N THR A 69 9.38 14.17 -32.05
CA THR A 69 9.95 13.36 -33.14
C THR A 69 9.93 14.06 -34.50
N GLY A 70 8.98 14.98 -34.72
CA GLY A 70 8.73 15.58 -36.02
C GLY A 70 8.03 14.67 -37.03
N GLU A 71 7.59 13.48 -36.60
CA GLU A 71 6.81 12.56 -37.43
C GLU A 71 5.40 13.10 -37.69
N LEU A 72 4.90 12.86 -38.89
CA LEU A 72 3.56 13.24 -39.31
C LEU A 72 2.64 12.02 -39.34
N SER A 73 1.52 12.11 -38.63
CA SER A 73 0.45 11.11 -38.61
C SER A 73 -0.83 11.67 -39.22
N THR A 74 -1.65 10.81 -39.84
CA THR A 74 -2.91 11.22 -40.50
C THR A 74 -4.12 10.87 -39.63
N TRP A 75 -5.08 11.78 -39.58
CA TRP A 75 -6.23 11.74 -38.68
C TRP A 75 -7.54 12.07 -39.41
N PRO A 76 -8.68 11.63 -38.85
CA PRO A 76 -9.99 11.92 -39.43
C PRO A 76 -10.22 13.42 -39.65
N SER A 77 -11.04 13.75 -40.64
CA SER A 77 -11.44 15.12 -40.98
C SER A 77 -12.48 15.67 -39.98
N VAL A 78 -12.11 15.78 -38.70
CA VAL A 78 -12.91 16.36 -37.61
C VAL A 78 -12.35 17.75 -37.22
N PRO A 79 -13.05 18.56 -36.40
CA PRO A 79 -12.51 19.84 -35.95
C PRO A 79 -11.10 19.71 -35.34
N VAL A 80 -10.27 20.73 -35.54
CA VAL A 80 -8.84 20.71 -35.17
C VAL A 80 -8.63 20.40 -33.69
N ASP A 81 -9.47 20.97 -32.81
CA ASP A 81 -9.39 20.73 -31.37
C ASP A 81 -9.72 19.26 -31.01
N GLU A 82 -10.60 18.61 -31.78
CA GLU A 82 -10.93 17.19 -31.61
C GLU A 82 -9.78 16.30 -32.10
N VAL A 83 -9.10 16.67 -33.19
CA VAL A 83 -7.87 15.98 -33.62
C VAL A 83 -6.77 16.10 -32.55
N ALA A 84 -6.60 17.28 -31.97
CA ALA A 84 -5.65 17.49 -30.86
C ALA A 84 -6.00 16.62 -29.65
N ARG A 85 -7.28 16.58 -29.25
CA ARG A 85 -7.78 15.73 -28.16
C ARG A 85 -7.58 14.24 -28.43
N MET A 86 -7.89 13.77 -29.65
CA MET A 86 -7.68 12.37 -30.04
C MET A 86 -6.19 12.00 -30.06
N TYR A 87 -5.33 12.92 -30.52
CA TYR A 87 -3.88 12.73 -30.47
C TYR A 87 -3.38 12.67 -29.03
N GLN A 88 -3.83 13.58 -28.16
CA GLN A 88 -3.53 13.56 -26.73
C GLN A 88 -4.06 12.31 -26.03
N GLN A 89 -5.22 11.77 -26.41
CA GLN A 89 -5.71 10.53 -25.83
C GLN A 89 -4.87 9.32 -26.28
N LYS A 90 -4.44 9.29 -27.55
CA LYS A 90 -3.64 8.19 -28.09
C LYS A 90 -2.17 8.25 -27.66
N HIS A 91 -1.63 9.45 -27.50
CA HIS A 91 -0.20 9.69 -27.28
C HIS A 91 0.11 10.37 -25.94
N GLY A 92 -0.88 10.87 -25.20
CA GLY A 92 -0.70 11.36 -23.83
C GLY A 92 -0.42 10.22 -22.85
N ASP A 93 -1.00 9.04 -23.08
CA ASP A 93 -0.68 7.80 -22.35
C ASP A 93 0.62 7.15 -22.85
N ALA A 94 1.12 7.53 -24.05
CA ALA A 94 2.36 7.00 -24.62
C ALA A 94 3.58 7.95 -24.49
N ALA A 95 3.36 9.25 -24.25
CA ALA A 95 4.40 10.24 -23.96
C ALA A 95 4.81 10.25 -22.48
N ALA A 96 4.13 9.43 -21.66
CA ALA A 96 4.58 8.98 -20.35
C ALA A 96 4.86 7.46 -20.33
N GLN A 97 5.41 6.89 -21.41
CA GLN A 97 6.25 5.70 -21.25
C GLN A 97 7.64 6.15 -20.80
N ALA A 98 7.68 6.62 -19.54
CA ALA A 98 8.82 6.33 -18.68
C ALA A 98 9.09 4.82 -18.77
N PRO A 99 10.34 4.34 -18.64
CA PRO A 99 10.56 2.91 -18.40
C PRO A 99 9.58 2.49 -17.29
N ALA A 100 8.83 1.39 -17.51
CA ALA A 100 7.81 0.91 -16.56
C ALA A 100 8.28 1.19 -15.14
N GLU A 101 7.62 2.13 -14.47
CA GLU A 101 8.15 2.78 -13.29
C GLU A 101 8.36 1.68 -12.25
N GLN A 102 9.61 1.30 -12.05
CA GLN A 102 9.92 0.11 -11.28
C GLN A 102 9.47 0.35 -9.84
N TRP A 103 8.84 -0.65 -9.24
CA TRP A 103 8.41 -0.55 -7.86
C TRP A 103 9.62 -0.58 -6.94
N VAL A 104 9.72 0.38 -6.01
CA VAL A 104 10.87 0.51 -5.11
C VAL A 104 10.36 0.83 -3.71
N THR A 105 10.77 0.05 -2.72
CA THR A 105 10.49 0.34 -1.31
C THR A 105 11.31 1.51 -0.77
N GLY A 106 10.87 2.03 0.36
CA GLY A 106 11.51 3.10 1.11
C GLY A 106 12.89 2.72 1.66
N PRO A 107 13.67 3.70 2.11
CA PRO A 107 15.00 3.48 2.68
C PRO A 107 14.98 2.75 4.04
N GLY A 108 13.80 2.43 4.59
CA GLY A 108 13.67 1.82 5.90
C GLY A 108 13.97 2.78 7.05
N ASN A 109 14.31 2.26 8.22
CA ASN A 109 14.61 3.05 9.41
C ASN A 109 15.95 2.62 10.04
N THR A 110 16.81 3.58 10.38
CA THR A 110 17.99 3.31 11.23
C THR A 110 17.60 3.44 12.70
N THR A 111 18.01 2.46 13.49
CA THR A 111 17.85 2.45 14.94
C THR A 111 19.21 2.32 15.64
N VAL A 112 19.45 3.17 16.62
CA VAL A 112 20.67 3.20 17.44
C VAL A 112 20.32 3.03 18.91
N PHE A 113 20.70 1.89 19.47
CA PHE A 113 20.66 1.64 20.92
C PHE A 113 21.99 2.00 21.54
N THR A 114 21.98 2.84 22.57
CA THR A 114 23.16 3.09 23.42
C THR A 114 22.94 2.44 24.77
N TYR A 115 23.87 1.58 25.18
CA TYR A 115 23.81 0.82 26.42
C TYR A 115 25.14 0.87 27.18
N LEU A 116 25.10 0.54 28.46
CA LEU A 116 26.29 0.35 29.29
C LEU A 116 26.78 -1.09 29.16
N ASP A 117 28.01 -1.28 28.70
CA ASP A 117 28.61 -2.61 28.60
C ASP A 117 28.64 -3.27 30.00
N PRO A 118 28.11 -4.49 30.18
CA PRO A 118 28.03 -5.13 31.49
C PRO A 118 29.40 -5.37 32.14
N LYS A 119 30.48 -5.50 31.35
CA LYS A 119 31.83 -5.77 31.83
C LYS A 119 32.62 -4.50 32.08
N THR A 120 32.59 -3.54 31.15
CA THR A 120 33.41 -2.32 31.24
C THR A 120 32.66 -1.13 31.85
N ARG A 121 31.32 -1.18 31.85
CA ARG A 121 30.42 -0.08 32.19
C ARG A 121 30.57 1.16 31.31
N GLU A 122 31.26 1.05 30.18
CA GLU A 122 31.37 2.11 29.18
C GLU A 122 30.13 2.13 28.27
N LYS A 123 29.82 3.32 27.72
CA LYS A 123 28.72 3.46 26.77
C LYS A 123 29.13 2.88 25.42
N THR A 124 28.33 1.96 24.91
CA THR A 124 28.48 1.33 23.60
C THR A 124 27.19 1.51 22.79
N SER A 125 27.31 1.59 21.47
CA SER A 125 26.17 1.71 20.56
C SER A 125 26.02 0.48 19.67
N LEU A 126 24.78 0.04 19.49
CA LEU A 126 24.34 -0.94 18.51
C LEU A 126 23.50 -0.22 17.47
N VAL A 127 23.84 -0.37 16.19
CA VAL A 127 23.10 0.19 15.06
C VAL A 127 22.43 -0.94 14.29
N LYS A 128 21.17 -0.74 13.90
CA LYS A 128 20.40 -1.64 13.03
C LYS A 128 19.63 -0.83 12.01
N ASN A 129 19.59 -1.32 10.78
CA ASN A 129 18.75 -0.79 9.72
C ASN A 129 17.57 -1.72 9.53
N SER A 130 16.48 -1.20 8.96
CA SER A 130 15.40 -2.05 8.47
C SER A 130 15.87 -2.79 7.22
N GLU A 131 15.43 -4.04 7.08
CA GLU A 131 15.72 -4.89 5.93
C GLU A 131 14.39 -5.51 5.47
N PRO A 132 14.19 -5.73 4.15
CA PRO A 132 12.99 -6.41 3.66
C PRO A 132 12.80 -7.80 4.28
N GLY A 133 11.59 -8.13 4.70
CA GLY A 133 11.22 -9.39 5.36
C GLY A 133 11.45 -9.39 6.88
N ASP A 134 12.34 -8.54 7.40
CA ASP A 134 12.64 -8.45 8.83
C ASP A 134 11.59 -7.61 9.59
N PRO A 135 11.46 -7.75 10.92
CA PRO A 135 10.65 -6.81 11.68
C PRO A 135 11.31 -5.41 11.72
N HIS A 136 10.56 -4.42 12.21
CA HIS A 136 11.09 -3.09 12.52
C HIS A 136 12.49 -3.15 13.18
N SER A 137 13.40 -2.26 12.74
CA SER A 137 14.80 -2.29 13.17
C SER A 137 15.00 -2.13 14.68
N GLU A 138 14.04 -1.52 15.37
CA GLU A 138 13.96 -1.51 16.84
C GLU A 138 13.87 -2.91 17.44
N TRP A 139 13.02 -3.79 16.89
CA TRP A 139 12.87 -5.17 17.34
C TRP A 139 14.11 -6.01 17.02
N VAL A 140 14.71 -5.82 15.84
CA VAL A 140 15.99 -6.46 15.48
C VAL A 140 17.09 -6.06 16.47
N ALA A 141 17.19 -4.77 16.81
CA ALA A 141 18.15 -4.26 17.78
C ALA A 141 17.90 -4.84 19.18
N ALA A 142 16.65 -4.87 19.63
CA ALA A 142 16.28 -5.42 20.94
C ALA A 142 16.60 -6.93 21.04
N ALA A 143 16.30 -7.70 20.00
CA ALA A 143 16.62 -9.13 19.94
C ALA A 143 18.13 -9.36 20.00
N GLU A 144 18.93 -8.54 19.31
CA GLU A 144 20.39 -8.67 19.35
C GLU A 144 20.98 -8.28 20.72
N LEU A 145 20.45 -7.25 21.38
CA LEU A 145 20.85 -6.92 22.75
C LEU A 145 20.56 -8.08 23.71
N LEU A 146 19.38 -8.69 23.60
CA LEU A 146 19.02 -9.86 24.40
C LEU A 146 19.96 -11.03 24.13
N GLY A 147 20.26 -11.32 22.85
CA GLY A 147 21.21 -12.37 22.46
C GLY A 147 22.64 -12.14 22.96
N ARG A 148 23.05 -10.87 23.12
CA ARG A 148 24.31 -10.46 23.73
C ARG A 148 24.28 -10.46 25.27
N GLY A 149 23.14 -10.76 25.88
CA GLY A 149 22.94 -10.74 27.33
C GLY A 149 22.96 -9.34 27.93
N ILE A 150 22.64 -8.30 27.15
CA ILE A 150 22.54 -6.92 27.61
C ILE A 150 21.17 -6.71 28.27
N PRO A 151 21.12 -6.41 29.57
CA PRO A 151 19.85 -6.17 30.26
C PRO A 151 19.17 -4.88 29.79
N ALA A 152 17.84 -4.87 29.72
CA ALA A 152 17.08 -3.68 29.29
C ALA A 152 17.36 -2.44 30.16
N GLN A 153 17.63 -2.62 31.46
CA GLN A 153 17.98 -1.54 32.37
C GLN A 153 19.33 -0.87 32.07
N ASP A 154 20.21 -1.54 31.33
CA ASP A 154 21.51 -0.99 30.93
C ASP A 154 21.42 -0.17 29.63
N VAL A 155 20.28 -0.17 28.93
CA VAL A 155 20.02 0.72 27.80
C VAL A 155 19.72 2.12 28.31
N VAL A 156 20.50 3.11 27.84
CA VAL A 156 20.46 4.50 28.32
C VAL A 156 19.95 5.48 27.26
N ALA A 157 19.98 5.13 25.98
CA ALA A 157 19.36 5.92 24.92
C ALA A 157 18.95 5.06 23.72
N VAL A 158 17.87 5.47 23.05
CA VAL A 158 17.42 4.93 21.77
C VAL A 158 17.19 6.11 20.83
N HIS A 159 17.82 6.07 19.66
CA HIS A 159 17.63 7.05 18.59
C HIS A 159 17.20 6.35 17.31
N THR A 160 16.24 6.93 16.60
CA THR A 160 15.74 6.40 15.33
C THR A 160 15.61 7.51 14.29
N ASP A 161 15.75 7.20 13.00
CA ASP A 161 15.51 8.20 11.96
C ASP A 161 14.03 8.59 11.92
N LEU A 162 13.14 7.60 11.93
CA LEU A 162 11.70 7.75 12.07
C LEU A 162 11.28 7.47 13.51
N SER A 163 10.42 8.30 14.09
CA SER A 163 9.91 8.04 15.45
C SER A 163 9.24 6.65 15.55
N PRO A 164 9.48 5.86 16.61
CA PRO A 164 8.90 4.52 16.72
C PRO A 164 7.37 4.53 16.58
N SER A 165 6.84 3.67 15.70
CA SER A 165 5.42 3.71 15.31
C SER A 165 4.49 3.21 16.43
N THR A 166 3.29 3.77 16.49
CA THR A 166 2.17 3.27 17.31
C THR A 166 1.13 2.53 16.45
N LEU A 167 1.61 1.91 15.38
CA LEU A 167 0.82 1.28 14.32
C LEU A 167 0.95 -0.25 14.37
N PRO A 168 0.05 -0.99 13.70
CA PRO A 168 0.17 -2.43 13.52
C PRO A 168 1.55 -2.87 13.02
N GLY A 169 1.97 -4.08 13.39
CA GLY A 169 3.32 -4.58 13.12
C GLY A 169 4.30 -4.39 14.28
N GLY A 170 3.80 -4.59 15.50
CA GLY A 170 4.62 -4.70 16.72
C GLY A 170 4.69 -3.47 17.62
N TYR A 171 4.09 -2.33 17.23
CA TYR A 171 3.89 -1.16 18.09
C TYR A 171 5.13 -0.71 18.88
N PRO A 172 6.31 -0.51 18.25
CA PRO A 172 7.53 -0.19 18.97
C PRO A 172 7.41 1.10 19.81
N GLY A 173 6.65 2.10 19.34
CA GLY A 173 6.35 3.33 20.09
C GLY A 173 5.50 3.15 21.35
N VAL A 174 4.80 2.01 21.48
CA VAL A 174 4.06 1.64 22.70
C VAL A 174 4.91 0.76 23.61
N VAL A 175 5.60 -0.22 23.04
CA VAL A 175 6.26 -1.28 23.80
C VAL A 175 7.61 -0.83 24.35
N PHE A 176 8.43 -0.14 23.55
CA PHE A 176 9.81 0.14 23.90
C PHE A 176 9.96 1.10 25.07
N PRO A 177 9.18 2.20 25.17
CA PRO A 177 9.25 3.09 26.33
C PRO A 177 8.89 2.39 27.65
N ARG A 178 8.07 1.33 27.61
CA ARG A 178 7.70 0.54 28.79
C ARG A 178 8.76 -0.50 29.14
N HIS A 179 9.49 -1.00 28.15
CA HIS A 179 10.51 -2.02 28.34
C HIS A 179 11.88 -1.42 28.72
N PHE A 180 12.32 -0.37 28.02
CA PHE A 180 13.59 0.33 28.25
C PHE A 180 13.39 1.60 29.08
N THR A 181 12.94 1.44 30.32
CA THR A 181 12.50 2.55 31.19
C THR A 181 13.61 3.55 31.57
N ASN A 182 14.88 3.13 31.49
CA ASN A 182 16.03 4.00 31.75
C ASN A 182 16.51 4.76 30.50
N ALA A 183 15.98 4.43 29.32
CA ALA A 183 16.46 4.97 28.06
C ALA A 183 15.81 6.32 27.74
N ARG A 184 16.62 7.27 27.27
CA ARG A 184 16.11 8.48 26.60
C ARG A 184 15.80 8.16 25.13
N PHE A 185 14.55 8.39 24.72
CA PHE A 185 14.12 8.25 23.33
C PHE A 185 14.28 9.56 22.56
N SER A 186 14.72 9.47 21.31
CA SER A 186 14.83 10.60 20.38
C SER A 186 14.66 10.11 18.95
N HIS A 187 14.31 11.02 18.03
CA HIS A 187 14.19 10.70 16.62
C HIS A 187 14.51 11.90 15.73
N THR A 188 14.78 11.65 14.45
CA THR A 188 15.05 12.72 13.46
C THR A 188 13.75 13.27 12.87
N HIS A 189 12.83 12.38 12.46
CA HIS A 189 11.56 12.73 11.82
C HIS A 189 10.38 12.09 12.55
N GLN A 190 9.26 12.81 12.63
CA GLN A 190 8.05 12.34 13.32
C GLN A 190 7.21 11.45 12.38
N TYR A 191 7.22 10.14 12.61
CA TYR A 191 6.41 9.15 11.89
C TYR A 191 5.11 8.88 12.66
N GLY A 192 4.07 9.65 12.32
CA GLY A 192 2.83 9.73 13.10
C GLY A 192 1.75 8.69 12.74
N PRO A 193 0.65 8.66 13.51
CA PRO A 193 -0.46 7.74 13.26
C PRO A 193 -1.29 8.12 12.02
N ARG A 194 -1.17 9.36 11.52
CA ARG A 194 -1.85 9.84 10.31
C ARG A 194 -0.99 9.59 9.07
N ARG A 195 -1.65 9.28 7.96
CA ARG A 195 -0.98 9.04 6.67
C ARG A 195 -0.14 10.24 6.21
N GLU A 196 -0.66 11.46 6.38
CA GLU A 196 0.04 12.70 6.00
C GLU A 196 1.34 12.88 6.78
N ASP A 197 1.32 12.62 8.10
CA ASP A 197 2.51 12.69 8.96
C ASP A 197 3.58 11.70 8.49
N ARG A 198 3.16 10.48 8.13
CA ARG A 198 4.06 9.43 7.62
C ARG A 198 4.66 9.81 6.27
N ALA A 199 3.86 10.27 5.32
CA ALA A 199 4.33 10.67 4.00
C ALA A 199 5.38 11.79 4.12
N ALA A 200 5.10 12.83 4.93
CA ALA A 200 6.05 13.90 5.18
C ALA A 200 7.36 13.42 5.84
N ALA A 201 7.28 12.46 6.75
CA ALA A 201 8.46 11.88 7.39
C ALA A 201 9.32 11.06 6.41
N ILE A 202 8.69 10.30 5.51
CA ILE A 202 9.40 9.53 4.47
C ILE A 202 10.04 10.45 3.45
N ASP A 203 9.36 11.50 3.00
CA ASP A 203 9.92 12.50 2.09
C ASP A 203 11.16 13.16 2.70
N ALA A 204 11.09 13.54 3.97
CA ALA A 204 12.21 14.13 4.70
C ALA A 204 13.37 13.14 4.88
N LEU A 205 13.07 11.87 5.17
CA LEU A 205 14.07 10.81 5.30
C LEU A 205 14.79 10.54 3.97
N VAL A 206 14.06 10.44 2.86
CA VAL A 206 14.66 10.25 1.53
C VAL A 206 15.63 11.39 1.22
N GLN A 207 15.23 12.64 1.47
CA GLN A 207 16.12 13.80 1.29
C GLN A 207 17.37 13.72 2.19
N HIS A 208 17.20 13.29 3.44
CA HIS A 208 18.31 13.12 4.36
C HIS A 208 19.30 12.04 3.88
N VAL A 209 18.80 10.88 3.46
CA VAL A 209 19.60 9.78 2.93
C VAL A 209 20.36 10.21 1.67
N GLU A 210 19.71 10.89 0.74
CA GLU A 210 20.34 11.42 -0.48
C GLU A 210 21.46 12.41 -0.18
N GLU A 211 21.23 13.32 0.79
CA GLU A 211 22.25 14.28 1.22
C GLU A 211 23.46 13.56 1.83
N MET A 212 23.24 12.58 2.70
CA MET A 212 24.32 11.81 3.32
C MET A 212 25.16 11.05 2.29
N HIS A 213 24.54 10.43 1.28
CA HIS A 213 25.25 9.76 0.18
C HIS A 213 26.06 10.75 -0.65
N ARG A 214 25.49 11.93 -0.95
CA ARG A 214 26.18 13.00 -1.69
C ARG A 214 27.42 13.49 -0.94
N ILE A 215 27.30 13.72 0.38
CA ILE A 215 28.43 14.12 1.23
C ILE A 215 29.51 13.02 1.25
N ALA A 216 29.12 11.75 1.26
CA ALA A 216 30.04 10.61 1.20
C ALA A 216 30.65 10.35 -0.19
N GLY A 217 30.21 11.08 -1.23
CA GLY A 217 30.65 10.85 -2.61
C GLY A 217 30.14 9.53 -3.20
N GLN A 218 29.03 9.01 -2.68
CA GLN A 218 28.38 7.77 -3.11
C GLN A 218 27.12 8.08 -3.92
N GLU A 219 26.71 7.13 -4.77
CA GLU A 219 25.42 7.20 -5.46
C GLU A 219 24.29 6.93 -4.46
N PRO A 220 23.24 7.76 -4.40
CA PRO A 220 22.11 7.52 -3.51
C PRO A 220 21.31 6.29 -3.93
N PRO A 221 20.61 5.64 -2.98
CA PRO A 221 19.70 4.54 -3.31
C PRO A 221 18.58 5.01 -4.26
N PRO A 222 17.94 4.07 -4.99
CA PRO A 222 16.81 4.41 -5.85
C PRO A 222 15.70 5.06 -5.03
N ARG A 223 15.04 6.06 -5.63
CA ARG A 223 13.93 6.74 -4.96
C ARG A 223 12.74 5.78 -4.79
N PRO A 224 12.04 5.84 -3.65
CA PRO A 224 10.87 5.00 -3.43
C PRO A 224 9.79 5.29 -4.47
N ASN A 225 9.19 4.24 -5.01
CA ASN A 225 8.12 4.31 -5.97
C ASN A 225 7.09 3.22 -5.64
N ARG A 226 5.98 3.65 -5.04
CA ARG A 226 4.93 2.76 -4.55
C ARG A 226 3.92 2.47 -5.66
N ALA A 227 3.63 1.19 -5.88
CA ALA A 227 2.51 0.78 -6.72
C ALA A 227 1.18 1.27 -6.11
N PRO A 228 0.26 1.85 -6.91
CA PRO A 228 -1.09 2.18 -6.44
C PRO A 228 -1.83 0.90 -6.03
N VAL A 229 -2.79 1.02 -5.12
CA VAL A 229 -3.67 -0.12 -4.79
C VAL A 229 -4.51 -0.45 -6.03
N PRO A 230 -4.49 -1.70 -6.52
CA PRO A 230 -5.23 -2.06 -7.72
C PRO A 230 -6.73 -2.09 -7.44
N THR A 231 -7.53 -1.57 -8.38
CA THR A 231 -9.00 -1.49 -8.26
C THR A 231 -9.73 -2.56 -9.07
N ASP A 232 -9.08 -3.13 -10.08
CA ASP A 232 -9.67 -4.08 -11.03
C ASP A 232 -8.96 -5.43 -10.94
N VAL A 233 -9.00 -6.06 -9.76
CA VAL A 233 -8.43 -7.39 -9.50
C VAL A 233 -9.54 -8.44 -9.55
N GLU A 234 -9.27 -9.56 -10.22
CA GLU A 234 -10.18 -10.71 -10.22
C GLU A 234 -10.22 -11.33 -8.81
N PRO A 235 -11.40 -11.45 -8.16
CA PRO A 235 -11.49 -12.06 -6.84
C PRO A 235 -10.99 -13.50 -6.84
N ALA A 236 -10.15 -13.83 -5.85
CA ALA A 236 -9.65 -15.17 -5.66
C ALA A 236 -10.80 -16.15 -5.39
N GLU A 237 -10.69 -17.37 -5.94
CA GLU A 237 -11.71 -18.38 -5.71
C GLU A 237 -11.92 -18.65 -4.20
N PRO A 238 -13.19 -18.81 -3.75
CA PRO A 238 -13.47 -19.19 -2.38
C PRO A 238 -12.90 -20.58 -2.06
N ILE A 239 -12.09 -20.64 -1.01
CA ILE A 239 -11.52 -21.89 -0.50
C ILE A 239 -12.41 -22.49 0.59
N ARG A 240 -12.55 -23.82 0.60
CA ARG A 240 -13.24 -24.53 1.69
C ARG A 240 -12.37 -24.55 2.94
N ASP A 241 -12.96 -24.42 4.13
CA ASP A 241 -12.19 -24.35 5.39
C ASP A 241 -11.23 -25.53 5.60
N VAL A 242 -11.61 -26.75 5.19
CA VAL A 242 -10.73 -27.92 5.29
C VAL A 242 -9.50 -27.80 4.37
N ALA A 243 -9.66 -27.18 3.19
CA ALA A 243 -8.54 -26.93 2.28
C ALA A 243 -7.67 -25.77 2.79
N LEU A 244 -8.28 -24.69 3.29
CA LEU A 244 -7.58 -23.60 3.95
C LEU A 244 -6.75 -24.10 5.14
N GLY A 245 -7.30 -25.00 5.95
CA GLY A 245 -6.56 -25.61 7.06
C GLY A 245 -5.32 -26.38 6.63
N ARG A 246 -5.30 -26.94 5.41
CA ARG A 246 -4.11 -27.58 4.85
C ARG A 246 -3.08 -26.55 4.42
N GLU A 247 -3.50 -25.49 3.72
CA GLU A 247 -2.62 -24.38 3.34
C GLU A 247 -1.97 -23.73 4.57
N LEU A 248 -2.74 -23.50 5.64
CA LEU A 248 -2.20 -23.01 6.91
C LEU A 248 -1.18 -23.98 7.53
N THR A 249 -1.45 -25.28 7.46
CA THR A 249 -0.53 -26.30 8.00
C THR A 249 0.75 -26.41 7.17
N GLU A 250 0.67 -26.18 5.86
CA GLU A 250 1.82 -26.13 4.96
C GLU A 250 2.67 -24.88 5.20
N ALA A 251 2.04 -23.73 5.44
CA ALA A 251 2.73 -22.47 5.70
C ALA A 251 3.36 -22.42 7.10
N PHE A 252 2.62 -22.76 8.15
CA PHE A 252 3.05 -22.56 9.55
C PHE A 252 3.55 -23.83 10.25
N GLY A 253 3.21 -25.01 9.72
CA GLY A 253 3.40 -26.28 10.43
C GLY A 253 2.19 -26.69 11.26
N ALA A 254 1.98 -28.00 11.45
CA ALA A 254 0.77 -28.53 12.07
C ALA A 254 0.59 -28.16 13.54
N GLU A 255 1.70 -28.03 14.28
CA GLU A 255 1.69 -27.68 15.70
C GLU A 255 1.39 -26.19 15.93
N ASP A 256 1.62 -25.34 14.92
CA ASP A 256 1.45 -23.89 14.99
C ASP A 256 0.14 -23.42 14.32
N VAL A 257 -0.78 -24.34 14.02
CA VAL A 257 -2.15 -24.04 13.58
C VAL A 257 -3.15 -24.47 14.66
N LEU A 258 -3.73 -23.48 15.31
CA LEU A 258 -4.70 -23.66 16.37
C LEU A 258 -6.11 -23.89 15.79
N ARG A 259 -6.65 -25.09 16.02
CA ARG A 259 -8.05 -25.43 15.72
C ARG A 259 -8.84 -25.52 17.01
N TYR A 260 -10.05 -25.02 16.97
CA TYR A 260 -10.91 -24.90 18.15
C TYR A 260 -11.91 -26.05 18.23
N ASP A 261 -12.22 -26.50 19.44
CA ASP A 261 -13.23 -27.54 19.66
C ASP A 261 -14.62 -27.03 19.22
N ALA A 262 -15.35 -27.87 18.49
CA ALA A 262 -16.64 -27.49 17.94
C ALA A 262 -17.68 -27.15 19.02
N ASP A 263 -17.64 -27.83 20.17
CA ASP A 263 -18.57 -27.57 21.28
C ASP A 263 -18.27 -26.24 21.96
N ASP A 264 -16.99 -25.86 22.05
CA ASP A 264 -16.58 -24.58 22.64
C ASP A 264 -16.95 -23.41 21.74
N VAL A 265 -16.66 -23.53 20.44
CA VAL A 265 -17.01 -22.53 19.42
C VAL A 265 -18.53 -22.37 19.30
N ALA A 266 -19.30 -23.46 19.39
CA ALA A 266 -20.76 -23.43 19.31
C ALA A 266 -21.42 -22.58 20.42
N ARG A 267 -20.77 -22.45 21.59
CA ARG A 267 -21.26 -21.63 22.72
C ARG A 267 -20.99 -20.13 22.56
N THR A 268 -20.22 -19.72 21.56
CA THR A 268 -19.92 -18.32 21.29
C THR A 268 -21.01 -17.66 20.43
N PRO A 269 -21.14 -16.31 20.45
CA PRO A 269 -22.04 -15.60 19.56
C PRO A 269 -21.44 -15.39 18.16
N LEU A 270 -20.33 -16.06 17.81
CA LEU A 270 -19.71 -15.95 16.49
C LEU A 270 -20.67 -16.38 15.37
N PRO A 271 -20.59 -15.77 14.18
CA PRO A 271 -21.35 -16.21 13.01
C PRO A 271 -20.93 -17.62 12.56
N GLU A 272 -21.87 -18.39 11.99
CA GLU A 272 -21.61 -19.80 11.60
C GLU A 272 -20.43 -19.97 10.64
N ALA A 273 -20.21 -19.02 9.72
CA ALA A 273 -19.05 -19.04 8.84
C ALA A 273 -17.73 -18.92 9.62
N ALA A 274 -17.65 -18.01 10.60
CA ALA A 274 -16.50 -17.87 11.47
C ALA A 274 -16.28 -19.13 12.32
N LYS A 275 -17.36 -19.70 12.88
CA LYS A 275 -17.29 -20.95 13.65
C LYS A 275 -16.73 -22.11 12.82
N SER A 276 -17.20 -22.25 11.58
CA SER A 276 -16.72 -23.25 10.63
C SER A 276 -15.22 -23.10 10.36
N THR A 277 -14.77 -21.87 10.04
CA THR A 277 -13.34 -21.61 9.79
C THR A 277 -12.49 -21.91 11.03
N LEU A 278 -12.88 -21.47 12.23
CA LEU A 278 -12.12 -21.74 13.46
C LEU A 278 -12.03 -23.24 13.78
N THR A 279 -13.07 -24.01 13.46
CA THR A 279 -13.10 -25.46 13.73
C THR A 279 -12.28 -26.24 12.69
N TRP A 280 -12.49 -25.97 11.40
CA TRP A 280 -11.97 -26.81 10.31
C TRP A 280 -10.64 -26.29 9.74
N ALA A 281 -10.50 -24.97 9.57
CA ALA A 281 -9.26 -24.38 9.11
C ALA A 281 -8.30 -24.15 10.28
N GLY A 282 -8.81 -23.51 11.34
CA GLY A 282 -8.02 -22.97 12.44
C GLY A 282 -7.48 -21.57 12.13
N LEU A 283 -6.60 -21.08 13.01
CA LEU A 283 -5.81 -19.86 12.83
C LEU A 283 -4.34 -20.18 13.11
N PRO A 284 -3.38 -19.45 12.49
CA PRO A 284 -1.99 -19.54 12.92
C PRO A 284 -1.87 -19.10 14.38
N ALA A 285 -1.15 -19.88 15.20
CA ALA A 285 -0.99 -19.64 16.62
C ALA A 285 -0.25 -18.32 16.89
N ASP A 286 0.82 -18.07 16.13
CA ASP A 286 1.56 -16.81 16.13
C ASP A 286 2.06 -16.49 14.73
N VAL A 287 1.78 -15.27 14.28
CA VAL A 287 2.41 -14.58 13.15
C VAL A 287 3.14 -13.39 13.77
N PRO A 288 4.46 -13.48 14.00
CA PRO A 288 5.18 -12.52 14.82
C PRO A 288 4.89 -11.07 14.43
N PHE A 289 4.47 -10.26 15.41
CA PHE A 289 4.12 -8.83 15.29
C PHE A 289 2.78 -8.50 14.61
N PHE A 290 2.11 -9.50 14.03
CA PHE A 290 0.89 -9.31 13.24
C PHE A 290 -0.32 -9.98 13.88
N PHE A 291 -0.17 -11.18 14.43
CA PHE A 291 -1.28 -11.88 15.05
C PHE A 291 -0.79 -12.94 16.03
N THR A 292 -1.45 -13.06 17.17
CA THR A 292 -1.34 -14.18 18.09
C THR A 292 -2.75 -14.63 18.41
N ALA A 293 -3.06 -15.89 18.13
CA ALA A 293 -4.38 -16.46 18.37
C ALA A 293 -4.64 -16.61 19.88
N ASP A 294 -5.89 -16.40 20.30
CA ASP A 294 -6.27 -16.72 21.67
C ASP A 294 -6.37 -18.24 21.85
N ILE A 295 -5.84 -18.70 22.98
CA ILE A 295 -5.82 -20.11 23.35
C ILE A 295 -7.19 -20.49 23.99
N PRO A 296 -7.85 -21.60 23.62
CA PRO A 296 -9.24 -21.91 24.00
C PRO A 296 -9.49 -22.03 25.51
N GLU A 297 -8.50 -22.46 26.28
CA GLU A 297 -8.57 -22.53 27.74
C GLU A 297 -8.84 -21.16 28.37
N ALA A 298 -8.45 -20.06 27.71
CA ALA A 298 -8.74 -18.70 28.16
C ALA A 298 -10.22 -18.31 27.97
N TRP A 299 -10.93 -18.89 26.98
CA TRP A 299 -12.33 -18.56 26.67
C TRP A 299 -13.30 -19.00 27.76
N HIS A 300 -12.87 -19.94 28.61
CA HIS A 300 -13.65 -20.51 29.72
C HIS A 300 -13.57 -19.69 31.02
N SER A 301 -12.81 -18.59 31.04
CA SER A 301 -12.70 -17.71 32.21
C SER A 301 -13.84 -16.68 32.26
N ASP A 302 -14.90 -16.97 33.02
CA ASP A 302 -16.06 -16.11 33.34
C ASP A 302 -16.75 -15.35 32.16
N GLY A 303 -16.44 -15.67 30.90
CA GLY A 303 -16.90 -14.95 29.71
C GLY A 303 -16.36 -13.50 29.57
N ARG A 304 -15.49 -13.03 30.47
CA ARG A 304 -15.07 -11.62 30.55
C ARG A 304 -14.08 -11.19 29.48
N PHE A 305 -13.38 -12.14 28.85
CA PHE A 305 -12.32 -11.89 27.87
C PHE A 305 -12.77 -12.11 26.41
N ASN A 306 -14.02 -12.55 26.20
CA ASN A 306 -14.55 -12.73 24.85
C ASN A 306 -15.20 -11.44 24.32
N ASN A 307 -15.65 -10.53 25.20
CA ASN A 307 -16.28 -9.26 24.81
C ASN A 307 -15.30 -8.09 24.93
N VAL A 308 -15.00 -7.45 23.80
CA VAL A 308 -14.02 -6.35 23.73
C VAL A 308 -14.43 -5.16 24.60
N ALA A 309 -15.70 -4.77 24.60
CA ALA A 309 -16.17 -3.66 25.45
C ALA A 309 -15.98 -3.95 26.95
N MET A 310 -16.20 -5.19 27.40
CA MET A 310 -15.98 -5.58 28.80
C MET A 310 -14.49 -5.51 29.17
N GLU A 311 -13.61 -6.03 28.30
CA GLU A 311 -12.16 -5.94 28.50
C GLU A 311 -11.71 -4.47 28.65
N LEU A 312 -12.18 -3.59 27.75
CA LEU A 312 -11.83 -2.16 27.79
C LEU A 312 -12.39 -1.42 29.01
N ARG A 313 -13.55 -1.83 29.53
CA ARG A 313 -14.12 -1.28 30.78
C ARG A 313 -13.26 -1.67 31.99
N VAL A 314 -12.82 -2.92 32.07
CA VAL A 314 -11.94 -3.41 33.15
C VAL A 314 -10.56 -2.77 33.06
N GLY A 315 -10.02 -2.64 31.84
CA GLY A 315 -8.72 -2.03 31.55
C GLY A 315 -8.65 -0.51 31.77
N ARG A 316 -9.75 0.13 32.20
CA ARG A 316 -9.89 1.59 32.36
C ARG A 316 -9.52 2.36 31.08
N SER A 317 -10.01 1.88 29.94
CA SER A 317 -9.84 2.57 28.65
C SER A 317 -10.43 3.99 28.68
N ARG A 318 -10.00 4.82 27.73
CA ARG A 318 -10.54 6.16 27.47
C ARG A 318 -11.65 6.15 26.40
N ALA A 319 -12.16 4.97 26.05
CA ALA A 319 -13.18 4.84 25.02
C ALA A 319 -14.47 5.59 25.41
N GLY A 320 -15.04 6.31 24.45
CA GLY A 320 -16.34 6.96 24.63
C GLY A 320 -17.49 5.95 24.71
N ALA A 321 -18.66 6.40 25.17
CA ALA A 321 -19.85 5.54 25.30
C ALA A 321 -20.25 4.90 23.95
N ASP A 322 -20.22 5.67 22.86
CA ASP A 322 -20.56 5.20 21.52
C ASP A 322 -19.55 4.15 21.01
N ALA A 323 -18.26 4.38 21.26
CA ALA A 323 -17.22 3.40 20.94
C ALA A 323 -17.43 2.10 21.73
N LEU A 324 -17.70 2.20 23.04
CA LEU A 324 -17.98 1.02 23.86
C LEU A 324 -19.22 0.26 23.38
N ALA A 325 -20.28 0.96 22.92
CA ALA A 325 -21.48 0.32 22.38
C ALA A 325 -21.20 -0.47 21.10
N PHE A 326 -20.42 0.10 20.17
CA PHE A 326 -19.96 -0.64 18.97
C PHE A 326 -19.19 -1.91 19.35
N LEU A 327 -18.31 -1.81 20.35
CA LEU A 327 -17.46 -2.91 20.80
C LEU A 327 -18.23 -4.03 21.54
N GLU A 328 -19.49 -3.82 21.93
CA GLU A 328 -20.30 -4.88 22.57
C GLU A 328 -20.62 -6.02 21.61
N GLY A 329 -20.68 -5.73 20.31
CA GLY A 329 -20.90 -6.70 19.25
C GLY A 329 -19.65 -7.47 18.81
N LEU A 330 -18.47 -7.15 19.36
CA LEU A 330 -17.20 -7.76 18.96
C LEU A 330 -16.80 -8.91 19.87
N VAL A 331 -16.51 -10.08 19.26
CA VAL A 331 -15.96 -11.25 19.94
C VAL A 331 -14.48 -11.41 19.62
N ARG A 332 -13.64 -11.39 20.64
CA ARG A 332 -12.19 -11.54 20.51
C ARG A 332 -11.78 -12.93 20.00
N ILE A 333 -10.79 -12.96 19.11
CA ILE A 333 -10.16 -14.18 18.59
C ILE A 333 -8.62 -14.17 18.72
N GLY A 334 -8.04 -13.04 19.11
CA GLY A 334 -6.59 -12.92 19.29
C GLY A 334 -6.15 -11.46 19.49
N SER A 335 -4.87 -11.19 19.24
CA SER A 335 -4.30 -9.84 19.31
C SER A 335 -3.15 -9.67 18.33
N ASP A 336 -2.83 -8.45 17.92
CA ASP A 336 -1.62 -8.13 17.14
C ASP A 336 -0.47 -7.61 18.03
N ARG A 337 -0.38 -8.16 19.26
CA ARG A 337 0.40 -7.72 20.43
C ARG A 337 -0.13 -6.52 21.20
N TYR A 338 -0.86 -5.61 20.58
CA TYR A 338 -1.41 -4.44 21.27
C TYR A 338 -2.91 -4.30 21.07
N ALA A 339 -3.37 -4.26 19.83
CA ALA A 339 -4.79 -4.23 19.51
C ALA A 339 -5.41 -5.62 19.68
N VAL A 340 -6.66 -5.62 20.11
CA VAL A 340 -7.50 -6.82 20.18
C VAL A 340 -8.01 -7.12 18.77
N ILE A 341 -7.83 -8.35 18.30
CA ILE A 341 -8.41 -8.81 17.03
C ILE A 341 -9.71 -9.53 17.34
N ALA A 342 -10.81 -9.07 16.74
CA ALA A 342 -12.16 -9.50 17.07
C ALA A 342 -13.08 -9.57 15.86
N VAL A 343 -14.16 -10.36 15.98
CA VAL A 343 -15.17 -10.60 14.95
C VAL A 343 -16.47 -9.88 15.30
N GLN A 344 -17.04 -9.15 14.33
CA GLN A 344 -18.35 -8.53 14.45
C GLN A 344 -19.45 -9.58 14.43
N CYS A 345 -20.20 -9.70 15.53
CA CYS A 345 -21.22 -10.73 15.75
C CYS A 345 -22.65 -10.18 15.72
N THR A 346 -22.82 -8.87 15.88
CA THR A 346 -24.12 -8.20 15.80
C THR A 346 -24.14 -7.23 14.62
N GLU A 347 -25.32 -6.95 14.09
CA GLU A 347 -25.45 -5.80 13.18
C GLU A 347 -25.09 -4.53 13.96
N SER A 348 -24.24 -3.69 13.37
CA SER A 348 -23.92 -2.39 13.94
C SER A 348 -24.98 -1.38 13.48
N GLU A 349 -25.67 -0.73 14.43
CA GLU A 349 -26.56 0.39 14.12
C GLU A 349 -25.81 1.60 13.51
N LEU A 350 -24.47 1.63 13.67
CA LEU A 350 -23.64 2.78 13.36
C LEU A 350 -23.13 2.85 11.91
N ASP A 351 -23.19 1.80 11.07
CA ASP A 351 -22.78 1.92 9.65
C ASP A 351 -23.08 0.67 8.79
N GLY A 352 -24.19 -0.06 8.97
CA GLY A 352 -24.59 -1.12 8.01
C GLY A 352 -23.54 -2.22 7.75
N GLU A 353 -22.57 -2.36 8.64
CA GLU A 353 -21.39 -3.20 8.48
C GLU A 353 -21.80 -4.67 8.57
N PRO A 354 -21.48 -5.52 7.57
CA PRO A 354 -21.86 -6.92 7.61
C PRO A 354 -21.28 -7.65 8.83
N VAL A 355 -22.09 -8.54 9.38
CA VAL A 355 -21.69 -9.49 10.43
C VAL A 355 -20.61 -10.43 9.89
N GLY A 356 -19.62 -10.78 10.71
CA GLY A 356 -18.51 -11.69 10.39
C GLY A 356 -17.18 -11.01 10.10
N GLN A 357 -17.16 -9.69 9.98
CA GLN A 357 -15.95 -8.92 9.74
C GLN A 357 -14.96 -8.96 10.90
N VAL A 358 -13.68 -8.89 10.58
CA VAL A 358 -12.58 -8.86 11.53
C VAL A 358 -12.11 -7.43 11.73
N TRP A 359 -11.92 -7.05 13.00
CA TRP A 359 -11.54 -5.71 13.44
C TRP A 359 -10.34 -5.78 14.39
N ALA A 360 -9.44 -4.80 14.28
CA ALA A 360 -8.37 -4.54 15.23
C ALA A 360 -8.74 -3.33 16.10
N VAL A 361 -8.85 -3.53 17.41
CA VAL A 361 -9.35 -2.52 18.36
C VAL A 361 -8.25 -2.12 19.33
N SER A 362 -7.96 -0.82 19.38
CA SER A 362 -7.05 -0.27 20.39
C SER A 362 -7.63 -0.42 21.79
N PRO A 363 -6.92 -1.08 22.73
CA PRO A 363 -7.40 -1.24 24.11
C PRO A 363 -7.41 0.08 24.88
N GLU A 364 -6.64 1.09 24.46
CA GLU A 364 -6.59 2.38 25.15
C GLU A 364 -7.75 3.31 24.75
N THR A 365 -8.08 3.35 23.45
CA THR A 365 -9.01 4.34 22.89
C THR A 365 -10.31 3.75 22.39
N GLY A 366 -10.39 2.43 22.20
CA GLY A 366 -11.52 1.77 21.52
C GLY A 366 -11.58 2.06 20.02
N ALA A 367 -10.58 2.72 19.44
CA ALA A 367 -10.52 2.96 18.01
C ALA A 367 -10.35 1.64 17.25
N GLY A 368 -11.25 1.37 16.31
CA GLY A 368 -11.23 0.19 15.45
C GLY A 368 -10.59 0.46 14.08
N ARG A 369 -9.91 -0.54 13.54
CA ARG A 369 -9.53 -0.63 12.12
C ARG A 369 -10.15 -1.89 11.54
N ARG A 370 -10.76 -1.80 10.36
CA ARG A 370 -11.18 -2.99 9.63
C ARG A 370 -9.93 -3.79 9.25
N VAL A 371 -10.02 -5.10 9.42
CA VAL A 371 -8.96 -6.05 9.05
C VAL A 371 -9.41 -6.79 7.80
N ASN A 372 -10.46 -7.60 7.89
CA ASN A 372 -10.98 -8.33 6.74
C ASN A 372 -12.50 -8.51 6.81
N ALA A 373 -13.11 -8.85 5.69
CA ALA A 373 -14.51 -9.18 5.55
C ALA A 373 -14.93 -10.47 6.31
N SER A 374 -13.99 -11.39 6.56
CA SER A 374 -14.25 -12.64 7.27
C SER A 374 -13.01 -13.24 7.92
N VAL A 375 -13.21 -14.18 8.85
CA VAL A 375 -12.12 -14.96 9.48
C VAL A 375 -11.33 -15.78 8.45
N SER A 376 -12.01 -16.34 7.44
CA SER A 376 -11.36 -17.09 6.36
C SER A 376 -10.44 -16.20 5.52
N ALA A 377 -10.92 -15.00 5.13
CA ALA A 377 -10.11 -14.01 4.43
C ALA A 377 -8.91 -13.57 5.28
N PHE A 378 -9.12 -13.31 6.58
CA PHE A 378 -8.04 -12.97 7.50
C PHE A 378 -6.96 -14.04 7.59
N ALA A 379 -7.35 -15.31 7.77
CA ALA A 379 -6.40 -16.43 7.83
C ALA A 379 -5.59 -16.58 6.52
N ARG A 380 -6.24 -16.41 5.35
CA ARG A 380 -5.57 -16.40 4.04
C ARG A 380 -4.57 -15.25 3.93
N SER A 381 -4.98 -14.03 4.28
CA SER A 381 -4.11 -12.85 4.26
C SER A 381 -2.91 -12.99 5.20
N LEU A 382 -3.07 -13.63 6.37
CA LEU A 382 -1.95 -13.93 7.27
C LEU A 382 -0.96 -14.94 6.69
N ALA A 383 -1.45 -16.01 6.07
CA ALA A 383 -0.60 -17.00 5.40
C ALA A 383 0.20 -16.39 4.24
N LEU A 384 -0.48 -15.55 3.46
CA LEU A 384 0.13 -14.78 2.38
C LEU A 384 1.22 -13.84 2.92
N LEU A 385 0.91 -13.02 3.93
CA LEU A 385 1.89 -12.13 4.57
C LEU A 385 3.11 -12.90 5.09
N HIS A 386 2.88 -14.04 5.74
CA HIS A 386 3.95 -14.88 6.28
C HIS A 386 4.90 -15.33 5.17
N THR A 387 4.35 -15.94 4.12
CA THR A 387 5.12 -16.47 3.00
C THR A 387 5.87 -15.35 2.27
N THR A 388 5.20 -14.24 1.94
CA THR A 388 5.83 -13.11 1.25
C THR A 388 6.99 -12.53 2.08
N ARG A 389 6.83 -12.38 3.40
CA ARG A 389 7.91 -11.84 4.24
C ARG A 389 9.12 -12.75 4.31
N GLU A 390 8.93 -14.06 4.34
CA GLU A 390 10.06 -15.00 4.28
C GLU A 390 10.82 -14.91 2.95
N GLU A 391 10.09 -14.75 1.84
CA GLU A 391 10.68 -14.58 0.50
C GLU A 391 11.36 -13.22 0.31
N MET A 392 10.93 -12.20 1.06
CA MET A 392 11.52 -10.86 1.01
C MET A 392 12.89 -10.75 1.68
N VAL A 393 13.29 -11.72 2.51
CA VAL A 393 14.55 -11.66 3.27
C VAL A 393 15.76 -11.53 2.32
N GLY A 394 16.48 -10.42 2.45
CA GLY A 394 17.69 -10.14 1.68
C GLY A 394 17.44 -9.65 0.25
N LEU A 395 16.18 -9.34 -0.12
CA LEU A 395 15.88 -8.66 -1.37
C LEU A 395 16.40 -7.21 -1.36
N ASP A 396 16.80 -6.71 -2.53
CA ASP A 396 17.06 -5.28 -2.70
C ASP A 396 15.73 -4.49 -2.76
N PRO A 397 15.75 -3.15 -2.65
CA PRO A 397 14.53 -2.33 -2.60
C PRO A 397 13.59 -2.48 -3.81
N VAL A 398 14.14 -2.87 -4.95
CA VAL A 398 13.42 -2.99 -6.21
C VAL A 398 12.70 -4.34 -6.29
N MET A 399 13.40 -5.42 -5.94
CA MET A 399 12.80 -6.75 -5.80
C MET A 399 11.76 -6.75 -4.66
N ALA A 400 12.06 -6.12 -3.54
CA ALA A 400 11.12 -5.93 -2.44
C ALA A 400 9.89 -5.12 -2.89
N GLY A 401 10.08 -4.07 -3.69
CA GLY A 401 8.96 -3.29 -4.24
C GLY A 401 8.04 -4.12 -5.13
N THR A 402 8.60 -5.05 -5.90
CA THR A 402 7.82 -6.01 -6.69
C THR A 402 7.02 -6.94 -5.78
N ALA A 403 7.66 -7.54 -4.77
CA ALA A 403 6.99 -8.44 -3.82
C ALA A 403 5.85 -7.74 -3.05
N VAL A 404 6.02 -6.48 -2.65
CA VAL A 404 4.96 -5.71 -1.97
C VAL A 404 3.81 -5.37 -2.94
N ALA A 405 4.10 -5.11 -4.22
CA ALA A 405 3.06 -4.90 -5.22
C ALA A 405 2.22 -6.16 -5.46
N ASP A 406 2.88 -7.33 -5.58
CA ASP A 406 2.21 -8.62 -5.75
C ASP A 406 1.36 -8.97 -4.51
N LEU A 407 1.90 -8.76 -3.31
CA LEU A 407 1.16 -8.90 -2.04
C LEU A 407 -0.08 -8.00 -2.00
N GLN A 408 0.01 -6.74 -2.46
CA GLN A 408 -1.16 -5.86 -2.53
C GLN A 408 -2.24 -6.43 -3.46
N GLU A 409 -1.86 -6.90 -4.65
CA GLU A 409 -2.80 -7.47 -5.62
C GLU A 409 -3.49 -8.70 -5.05
N GLU A 410 -2.74 -9.63 -4.47
CA GLU A 410 -3.28 -10.83 -3.85
C GLU A 410 -4.16 -10.55 -2.63
N LEU A 411 -3.82 -9.55 -1.81
CA LEU A 411 -4.69 -9.10 -0.71
C LEU A 411 -6.02 -8.54 -1.23
N VAL A 412 -6.02 -7.76 -2.32
CA VAL A 412 -7.26 -7.29 -2.96
C VAL A 412 -8.06 -8.47 -3.53
N ALA A 413 -7.39 -9.45 -4.14
CA ALA A 413 -8.04 -10.64 -4.68
C ALA A 413 -8.72 -11.46 -3.57
N ILE A 414 -8.08 -11.60 -2.39
CA ILE A 414 -8.66 -12.26 -1.22
C ILE A 414 -9.83 -11.45 -0.67
N ASP A 415 -9.65 -10.14 -0.50
CA ASP A 415 -10.60 -9.23 0.12
C ASP A 415 -10.30 -7.76 -0.23
N ALA A 416 -11.00 -7.23 -1.22
CA ALA A 416 -10.84 -5.84 -1.65
C ALA A 416 -11.10 -4.82 -0.52
N THR A 417 -11.94 -5.16 0.46
CA THR A 417 -12.24 -4.27 1.60
C THR A 417 -11.07 -4.15 2.58
N ALA A 418 -10.05 -5.00 2.48
CA ALA A 418 -8.85 -4.90 3.29
C ALA A 418 -8.03 -3.63 2.97
N LEU A 419 -8.06 -3.18 1.71
CA LEU A 419 -7.23 -2.08 1.19
C LEU A 419 -8.02 -0.87 0.66
N ASP A 420 -9.36 -0.87 0.77
CA ASP A 420 -10.23 0.20 0.25
C ASP A 420 -10.14 1.54 1.02
N ASP A 421 -9.73 1.50 2.29
CA ASP A 421 -9.51 2.67 3.13
C ASP A 421 -8.05 2.69 3.66
N PRO A 422 -7.32 3.82 3.56
CA PRO A 422 -5.96 3.94 4.07
C PRO A 422 -5.82 3.77 5.59
N ARG A 423 -6.93 3.73 6.33
CA ARG A 423 -6.98 3.49 7.77
C ARG A 423 -7.15 2.02 8.14
N ASN A 424 -7.47 1.15 7.18
CA ASN A 424 -7.59 -0.28 7.44
C ASN A 424 -6.25 -0.86 7.90
N TRP A 425 -6.34 -1.98 8.61
CA TRP A 425 -5.20 -2.60 9.25
C TRP A 425 -4.14 -3.02 8.22
N TRP A 426 -4.56 -3.70 7.14
CA TRP A 426 -3.69 -4.07 6.03
C TRP A 426 -3.14 -2.87 5.28
N SER A 427 -3.95 -1.84 5.00
CA SER A 427 -3.48 -0.60 4.35
C SER A 427 -2.30 0.04 5.06
N VAL A 428 -2.32 0.05 6.41
CA VAL A 428 -1.24 0.60 7.23
C VAL A 428 -0.01 -0.30 7.22
N ILE A 429 -0.17 -1.62 7.25
CA ILE A 429 0.97 -2.56 7.19
C ILE A 429 1.66 -2.46 5.83
N ILE A 430 0.89 -2.52 4.75
CA ILE A 430 1.40 -2.40 3.38
C ILE A 430 2.09 -1.05 3.18
N GLU A 431 1.52 0.05 3.69
CA GLU A 431 2.21 1.35 3.66
C GLU A 431 3.56 1.30 4.39
N GLN A 432 3.65 0.65 5.54
CA GLN A 432 4.92 0.46 6.26
C GLN A 432 5.90 -0.44 5.48
N MET A 433 5.43 -1.49 4.78
CA MET A 433 6.25 -2.30 3.88
C MET A 433 6.81 -1.45 2.72
N TRP A 434 5.98 -0.60 2.11
CA TRP A 434 6.44 0.37 1.10
C TRP A 434 7.44 1.38 1.63
N HIS A 435 7.47 1.65 2.93
CA HIS A 435 8.48 2.50 3.54
C HIS A 435 9.78 1.75 3.88
N GLY A 436 9.83 0.44 3.62
CA GLY A 436 10.98 -0.43 3.90
C GLY A 436 11.08 -0.82 5.38
N LEU A 437 9.95 -0.89 6.10
CA LEU A 437 9.96 -1.18 7.55
C LEU A 437 9.72 -2.66 7.89
N PHE A 438 9.54 -3.52 6.88
CA PHE A 438 9.12 -4.92 7.02
C PHE A 438 9.64 -5.86 5.95
#